data_AF-A0A8T4MGV0-F1
#
_entry.id   AF-A0A8T4MGV0-F1
#
_cell.length_a   1.000
_cell.length_b   1.000
_cell.length_c   1.000
_cell.angle_alpha   90.00
_cell.angle_beta   90.00
_cell.angle_gamma   90.00
#
_symmetry.space_group_name_H-M   'P 1'
#
loop_
_entity.id
_entity.type
_entity.pdbx_description
1 polymer ?
#
loop_
_entity_poly.entity_id
_entity_poly.type
_entity_poly.pdbx_seq_one_letter_code
_entity_poly.pdbx_strand_id
1 'polypeptide(L)' 'MANPEKTKITTIKIQSQTKERLDKLRVHKKDTYDEIVQRMLGILNVCRRDPDQAQETLEKLESLAKKNKLI' A
#
# COMPACT_ATOMS: atom_id res chain seq x y z
N MET A 1 13.90 -21.17 -17.56
CA MET A 1 13.84 -21.82 -16.23
C MET A 1 13.46 -20.74 -15.23
N ALA A 2 12.23 -20.72 -14.71
CA ALA A 2 11.79 -19.71 -13.76
C ALA A 2 12.42 -20.01 -12.39
N ASN A 3 13.18 -19.08 -11.83
CA ASN A 3 13.76 -19.19 -10.50
C ASN A 3 12.64 -19.02 -9.46
N PRO A 4 12.23 -20.07 -8.72
CA PRO A 4 11.16 -19.98 -7.75
C PRO A 4 11.77 -19.57 -6.41
N GLU A 5 12.21 -18.32 -6.29
CA GLU A 5 12.23 -17.73 -4.96
C GLU A 5 10.77 -17.62 -4.52
N LYS A 6 10.28 -18.71 -3.93
CA LYS A 6 9.05 -18.74 -3.16
C LYS A 6 9.10 -17.51 -2.25
N THR A 7 8.23 -16.55 -2.47
CA THR A 7 8.00 -15.43 -1.56
C THR A 7 7.73 -16.04 -0.19
N LYS A 8 8.77 -16.08 0.66
CA LYS A 8 8.68 -16.67 1.99
C LYS A 8 7.72 -15.82 2.79
N ILE A 9 6.57 -16.39 3.13
CA ILE A 9 5.60 -15.72 3.98
C ILE A 9 6.22 -15.59 5.37
N THR A 10 6.23 -14.36 5.87
CA THR A 10 6.63 -14.03 7.24
C THR A 10 5.45 -13.45 7.99
N THR A 11 5.55 -13.37 9.31
CA THR A 11 4.50 -12.80 10.16
C THR A 11 5.07 -11.62 10.93
N ILE A 12 4.36 -10.50 10.89
CA ILE A 12 4.66 -9.32 11.68
C ILE A 12 3.57 -9.12 12.73
N LYS A 13 3.97 -8.84 13.97
CA LYS A 13 3.03 -8.40 15.01
C LYS A 13 2.99 -6.89 15.00
N ILE A 14 1.78 -6.34 14.93
CA ILE A 14 1.53 -4.90 14.97
C ILE A 14 0.46 -4.59 16.01
N GLN A 15 0.43 -3.37 16.50
CA GLN A 15 -0.63 -2.91 17.40
C GLN A 15 -1.96 -2.79 16.66
N SER A 16 -3.08 -2.96 17.39
CA SER A 16 -4.43 -2.88 16.83
C SER A 16 -4.70 -1.54 16.13
N GLN A 17 -4.21 -0.43 16.71
CA GLN A 17 -4.33 0.89 16.09
C GLN A 17 -3.64 0.96 14.72
N THR A 18 -2.45 0.34 14.58
CA THR A 18 -1.75 0.27 13.29
C THR A 18 -2.54 -0.56 12.29
N LYS A 19 -3.09 -1.71 12.72
CA LYS A 19 -3.94 -2.56 11.88
C LYS A 19 -5.16 -1.81 11.36
N GLU A 20 -5.84 -1.04 12.20
CA GLU A 20 -6.99 -0.20 11.77
C GLU A 20 -6.60 0.87 10.74
N ARG A 21 -5.40 1.44 10.86
CA ARG A 21 -4.88 2.37 9.85
C ARG A 21 -4.62 1.65 8.52
N LEU A 22 -4.06 0.44 8.54
CA LEU A 22 -3.86 -0.37 7.35
C LEU A 22 -5.20 -0.72 6.67
N ASP A 23 -6.23 -1.04 7.46
CA ASP A 23 -7.56 -1.37 6.93
C ASP A 23 -8.19 -0.20 6.16
N LYS A 24 -8.00 1.03 6.65
CA LYS A 24 -8.49 2.25 6.00
C LYS A 24 -7.77 2.57 4.69
N LEU A 25 -6.60 1.97 4.46
CA LEU A 25 -5.79 2.17 3.26
C LEU A 25 -6.07 1.11 2.17
N ARG A 26 -6.99 0.18 2.43
CA ARG A 26 -7.49 -0.75 1.41
C ARG A 26 -8.20 0.04 0.31
N VAL A 27 -7.77 -0.16 -0.93
CA VAL A 27 -8.46 0.40 -2.08
C VAL A 27 -9.60 -0.54 -2.45
N HIS A 28 -9.35 -1.86 -2.51
CA HIS A 28 -10.38 -2.86 -2.75
C HIS A 28 -10.58 -3.78 -1.55
N LYS A 29 -11.78 -4.36 -1.41
CA LYS A 29 -12.11 -5.32 -0.34
C LYS A 29 -11.18 -6.55 -0.30
N LYS A 30 -10.58 -6.91 -1.44
CA LYS A 30 -9.71 -8.08 -1.60
C LYS A 30 -8.22 -7.77 -1.36
N ASP A 31 -7.85 -6.50 -1.18
CA ASP A 31 -6.44 -6.11 -0.99
C ASP A 31 -5.86 -6.81 0.24
N THR A 32 -4.74 -7.49 0.07
CA THR A 32 -3.98 -8.12 1.15
C THR A 32 -3.14 -7.09 1.92
N TYR A 33 -2.76 -7.42 3.16
CA TYR A 33 -1.86 -6.53 3.93
C TYR A 33 -0.50 -6.35 3.25
N ASP A 34 0.00 -7.38 2.55
CA ASP A 34 1.26 -7.29 1.83
C ASP A 34 1.17 -6.28 0.68
N GLU A 35 0.11 -6.32 -0.13
CA GLU A 35 -0.12 -5.34 -1.22
C GLU A 35 -0.27 -3.90 -0.70
N ILE A 36 -0.87 -3.72 0.48
CA ILE A 36 -0.99 -2.41 1.13
C ILE A 36 0.40 -1.92 1.57
N VAL A 37 1.18 -2.77 2.23
CA VAL A 37 2.53 -2.45 2.72
C VAL A 37 3.49 -2.17 1.55
N GLN A 38 3.47 -2.98 0.49
CA GLN A 38 4.29 -2.78 -0.71
C GLN A 38 3.97 -1.44 -1.38
N ARG A 39 2.69 -1.07 -1.50
CA ARG A 39 2.30 0.27 -2.00
C ARG A 39 2.85 1.39 -1.14
N MET A 40 2.73 1.29 0.19
CA MET A 40 3.28 2.31 1.09
C MET A 40 4.79 2.45 0.94
N LEU A 41 5.53 1.35 0.89
CA LEU A 41 6.97 1.36 0.70
C LEU A 41 7.34 1.97 -0.67
N GLY A 42 6.56 1.67 -1.71
CA GLY A 42 6.71 2.29 -3.03
C GLY A 42 6.58 3.81 -2.98
N ILE A 43 5.52 4.33 -2.35
CA ILE A 43 5.30 5.77 -2.19
C ILE A 43 6.45 6.41 -1.39
N LEU A 44 6.86 5.79 -0.28
CA LEU A 44 7.98 6.25 0.54
C LEU A 44 9.29 6.34 -0.25
N ASN A 45 9.53 5.40 -1.16
CA ASN A 45 10.71 5.43 -2.03
C ASN A 45 10.64 6.56 -3.06
N VAL A 46 9.46 6.85 -3.61
CA VAL A 46 9.25 8.00 -4.51
C VAL A 46 9.46 9.31 -3.74
N CYS A 47 8.86 9.48 -2.55
CA CYS A 47 9.07 10.65 -1.68
C CYS A 47 10.54 10.95 -1.40
N ARG A 48 11.37 9.91 -1.26
CA ARG A 48 12.80 10.06 -0.98
C ARG A 48 13.63 10.45 -2.20
N ARG A 49 13.20 10.09 -3.42
CA ARG A 49 13.92 10.39 -4.65
C ARG A 49 13.49 11.72 -5.27
N ASP A 50 12.20 11.98 -5.28
CA ASP A 50 11.61 13.11 -5.97
C ASP A 50 10.30 13.52 -5.25
N PRO A 51 10.32 14.61 -4.47
CA PRO A 51 9.16 15.03 -3.68
C PRO A 51 7.98 15.47 -4.54
N ASP A 52 8.21 15.97 -5.76
CA ASP A 52 7.15 16.43 -6.66
C ASP A 52 6.38 15.23 -7.25
N GLN A 53 7.08 14.19 -7.70
CA GLN A 53 6.42 12.94 -8.13
C GLN A 53 5.65 12.25 -7.01
N ALA A 54 6.11 12.38 -5.77
CA ALA A 54 5.43 11.80 -4.64
C ALA A 54 4.07 12.45 -4.39
N GLN A 55 3.99 13.78 -4.53
CA GLN A 55 2.74 14.51 -4.41
C GLN A 55 1.74 14.08 -5.49
N GLU A 56 2.17 13.95 -6.75
CA GLU A 56 1.30 13.47 -7.84
C GLU A 56 0.80 12.03 -7.58
N THR A 57 1.66 11.16 -7.04
CA THR A 57 1.30 9.78 -6.69
C THR A 57 0.29 9.74 -5.55
N LEU A 58 0.44 10.59 -4.54
CA LEU A 58 -0.50 10.72 -3.42
C LEU A 58 -1.88 11.20 -3.90
N GLU A 59 -1.94 12.21 -4.77
CA GLU A 59 -3.19 12.73 -5.34
C GLU A 59 -3.94 11.66 -6.16
N LYS A 60 -3.22 10.86 -6.95
CA LYS A 60 -3.81 9.73 -7.68
C LYS A 60 -4.41 8.68 -6.74
N LEU A 61 -3.72 8.35 -5.65
CA LEU A 61 -4.22 7.39 -4.66
C LEU A 61 -5.45 7.91 -3.92
N GLU A 62 -5.48 9.19 -3.55
CA GLU A 62 -6.67 9.82 -2.97
C GLU A 62 -7.85 9.78 -3.93
N SER A 63 -7.64 10.08 -5.20
CA SER A 63 -8.68 10.01 -6.24
C SER A 63 -9.27 8.59 -6.39
N LEU A 64 -8.41 7.57 -6.38
CA LEU A 64 -8.83 6.16 -6.43
C LEU A 64 -9.59 5.74 -5.17
N ALA A 65 -9.12 6.12 -3.99
CA ALA A 65 -9.80 5.85 -2.72
C ALA A 65 -11.17 6.53 -2.64
N LYS A 66 -11.29 7.76 -3.17
CA LYS A 66 -12.54 8.52 -3.20
C LYS A 66 -13.56 7.90 -4.17
N LYS A 67 -13.10 7.43 -5.35
CA LYS A 67 -13.95 6.69 -6.30
C LYS A 67 -14.51 5.39 -5.72
N ASN A 68 -13.73 4.65 -4.94
CA ASN A 68 -14.19 3.40 -4.32
C ASN A 68 -15.10 3.59 -3.11
N LYS A 69 -15.19 4.79 -2.53
CA LYS A 69 -16.18 5.13 -1.49
C LYS A 69 -17.57 5.52 -2.04
N LEU A 70 -17.72 5.60 -3.36
CA LEU A 70 -18.95 6.03 -4.05
C LEU A 70 -19.79 4.86 -4.63
N ILE A 71 -19.51 3.62 -4.23
CA ILE A 71 -20.25 2.42 -4.66
C ILE A 71 -20.59 1.56 -3.43
#